data_AF-A0A4R0S5A1-F1
#
_entry.id   AF-A0A4R0S5A1-F1
#
_cell.length_a   1.000
_cell.length_b   1.000
_cell.length_c   1.000
_cell.angle_alpha   90.00
_cell.angle_beta   90.00
_cell.angle_gamma   90.00
#
_symmetry.space_group_name_H-M   'P 1'
#
loop_
_entity.id
_entity.type
_entity.pdbx_description
1 polymer ?
#
loop_
_entity_poly.entity_id
_entity_poly.type
_entity_poly.pdbx_seq_one_letter_code
_entity_poly.pdbx_strand_id
1 'polypeptide(L)' 'MSAPIPNLMTVEQLAEHYGLAKKTIQNKLTRGWGPTPVTDPDTMQVLGFEVEEVTRFDRINKQTRKQRLYA' A
#
# COMPACT_ATOMS: atom_id res chain seq x y z
N MET A 1 25.91 -4.76 1.89
CA MET A 1 25.39 -4.36 0.56
C MET A 1 23.89 -4.33 0.67
N SER A 2 23.26 -3.16 0.60
CA SER A 2 21.80 -3.04 0.62
C SER A 2 21.24 -3.60 -0.68
N ALA A 3 20.34 -4.57 -0.60
CA ALA A 3 19.64 -5.06 -1.78
C ALA A 3 18.94 -3.87 -2.47
N PRO A 4 18.96 -3.76 -3.81
CA PRO A 4 18.21 -2.72 -4.50
C PRO A 4 16.74 -2.89 -4.12
N ILE A 5 16.18 -1.88 -3.46
CA ILE A 5 14.79 -1.92 -2.99
C ILE A 5 13.91 -1.93 -4.25
N PRO A 6 13.17 -3.03 -4.52
CA PRO A 6 12.46 -3.17 -5.77
C PRO A 6 11.34 -2.12 -5.84
N ASN A 7 11.24 -1.46 -7.00
CA ASN A 7 10.14 -0.65 -7.52
C ASN A 7 9.04 -0.27 -6.49
N LEU A 8 9.33 0.68 -5.60
CA LEU A 8 8.37 1.18 -4.63
C LEU A 8 7.44 2.22 -5.25
N MET A 9 6.13 2.05 -5.03
CA MET A 9 5.15 3.09 -5.26
C MET A 9 5.21 4.15 -4.17
N THR A 10 5.26 5.41 -4.57
CA THR A 10 5.10 6.53 -3.64
C THR A 10 3.63 6.71 -3.25
N VAL A 11 3.36 7.50 -2.22
CA VAL A 11 1.99 7.89 -1.83
C VAL A 11 1.25 8.61 -2.98
N GLU A 12 1.99 9.34 -3.83
CA GLU A 12 1.43 10.03 -5.00
C GLU A 12 0.97 9.04 -6.06
N GLN A 13 1.83 8.08 -6.41
CA GLN A 13 1.46 7.01 -7.33
C GLN A 13 0.30 6.17 -6.78
N LEU A 14 0.26 5.95 -5.46
CA LEU A 14 -0.85 5.25 -4.80
C LEU A 14 -2.17 6.03 -4.94
N ALA A 15 -2.11 7.35 -4.81
CA ALA A 15 -3.24 8.24 -5.05
C ALA A 15 -3.72 8.20 -6.51
N GLU A 16 -2.81 8.22 -7.47
CA GLU A 16 -3.13 8.05 -8.90
C GLU A 16 -3.77 6.68 -9.17
N HIS A 17 -3.19 5.60 -8.63
CA HIS A 17 -3.68 4.23 -8.80
C HIS A 17 -5.12 4.06 -8.30
N TYR A 18 -5.46 4.67 -7.16
CA TYR A 18 -6.81 4.63 -6.60
C TYR A 18 -7.74 5.74 -7.12
N GLY A 19 -7.25 6.67 -7.94
CA GLY A 19 -8.02 7.83 -8.40
C GLY A 19 -8.47 8.76 -7.26
N LEU A 20 -7.68 8.86 -6.19
CA LEU A 20 -7.99 9.64 -4.99
C LEU A 20 -6.97 10.75 -4.78
N ALA A 21 -7.36 11.84 -4.12
CA ALA A 21 -6.41 12.88 -3.75
C ALA A 21 -5.34 12.34 -2.77
N LYS A 22 -4.09 12.79 -2.91
CA LYS A 22 -2.96 12.42 -2.03
C LYS A 22 -3.28 12.53 -0.54
N LYS A 23 -3.90 13.64 -0.14
CA LYS A 23 -4.32 13.88 1.27
C LYS A 23 -5.33 12.85 1.77
N THR A 24 -6.24 12.40 0.89
CA THR A 24 -7.22 11.36 1.22
C THR A 24 -6.53 10.02 1.46
N ILE A 25 -5.56 9.65 0.61
CA ILE A 25 -4.76 8.44 0.80
C ILE A 25 -3.95 8.52 2.09
N GLN A 26 -3.25 9.63 2.35
CA GLN A 26 -2.50 9.83 3.59
C GLN A 26 -3.39 9.65 4.82
N ASN A 27 -4.58 10.26 4.84
CA ASN A 27 -5.53 10.11 5.94
C ASN A 27 -6.05 8.69 6.11
N LYS A 28 -6.15 7.91 5.03
CA LYS A 28 -6.56 6.50 5.11
C LYS A 28 -5.41 5.64 5.66
N LEU A 29 -4.19 5.87 5.19
CA LEU A 29 -2.98 5.19 5.67
C LEU A 29 -2.77 5.43 7.18
N THR A 30 -2.91 6.67 7.65
CA THR A 30 -2.81 6.98 9.08
C THR A 30 -3.91 6.34 9.92
N ARG A 31 -5.05 5.99 9.31
CA ARG A 31 -6.17 5.26 9.95
C ARG A 31 -6.05 3.75 9.82
N GLY A 32 -4.90 3.23 9.37
CA GLY A 32 -4.64 1.80 9.24
C GLY A 32 -5.29 1.15 8.01
N TRP A 33 -5.75 1.93 7.03
CA TRP A 33 -6.21 1.42 5.75
C TRP A 33 -5.12 1.58 4.70
N GLY A 34 -4.78 0.49 4.00
CA GLY A 34 -3.89 0.52 2.84
C GLY A 34 -2.95 -0.69 2.78
N PRO A 35 -2.16 -0.79 1.71
CA PRO A 35 -1.07 -1.75 1.62
C PRO A 35 0.00 -1.48 2.68
N THR A 36 0.72 -2.53 3.10
CA THR A 36 1.79 -2.41 4.08
C THR A 36 2.95 -1.58 3.52
N PRO A 37 3.37 -0.47 4.18
CA PRO A 37 4.50 0.33 3.72
C PRO A 37 5.83 -0.37 4.00
N VAL A 38 6.78 -0.16 3.11
CA VAL A 38 8.19 -0.43 3.39
C VAL A 38 8.73 0.76 4.18
N THR A 39 9.26 0.48 5.36
CA THR A 39 9.90 1.48 6.23
C THR A 39 11.40 1.29 6.24
N ASP A 40 12.12 2.40 6.26
CA ASP A 40 13.54 2.41 6.56
C ASP A 40 13.74 1.94 8.02
N PRO A 41 14.53 0.88 8.26
CA PRO A 41 14.76 0.37 9.62
C PRO A 41 15.48 1.37 10.53
N ASP A 42 16.28 2.28 9.99
CA ASP A 42 17.09 3.22 10.78
C ASP A 42 16.32 4.50 11.12
N THR A 43 15.52 5.00 10.18
CA THR A 43 14.78 6.26 10.33
C THR A 43 13.30 6.07 10.64
N MET A 44 12.79 4.83 10.54
CA MET A 44 11.37 4.47 10.65
C MET A 44 10.48 5.26 9.66
N GLN A 45 11.07 5.88 8.63
CA GLN A 45 10.33 6.63 7.63
C GLN A 45 9.75 5.68 6.58
N VAL A 46 8.57 6.02 6.06
CA VAL A 46 7.95 5.29 4.95
C VAL A 46 8.71 5.58 3.66
N LEU A 47 9.33 4.56 3.08
CA LEU A 47 10.02 4.64 1.80
C LEU A 47 9.06 4.49 0.62
N GLY A 48 7.96 3.76 0.81
CA GLY A 48 6.93 3.56 -0.22
C GLY A 48 6.17 2.26 -0.02
N PHE A 49 5.57 1.76 -1.08
CA PHE A 49 4.76 0.53 -1.08
C PHE A 49 5.24 -0.40 -2.18
N GLU A 50 5.47 -1.66 -1.86
CA GLU A 50 5.80 -2.66 -2.87
C GLU A 50 4.58 -2.89 -3.79
N VAL A 51 4.81 -2.88 -5.10
CA VAL A 51 3.75 -3.11 -6.10
C VAL A 51 3.05 -4.46 -5.90
N GLU A 52 3.79 -5.47 -5.44
CA GLU A 52 3.23 -6.79 -5.12
C GLU A 52 2.25 -6.72 -3.94
N GLU A 53 2.59 -5.98 -2.90
CA GLU A 53 1.72 -5.76 -1.73
C GLU A 53 0.50 -4.90 -2.10
N VAL A 54 0.65 -3.88 -2.94
CA VAL A 54 -0.48 -3.11 -3.49
C VAL A 54 -1.44 -4.04 -4.23
N THR A 55 -0.90 -4.92 -5.08
CA THR A 55 -1.69 -5.90 -5.85
C THR A 55 -2.40 -6.90 -4.93
N ARG A 56 -1.72 -7.37 -3.88
CA ARG A 56 -2.30 -8.25 -2.85
C ARG A 56 -3.43 -7.56 -2.10
N PHE A 57 -3.22 -6.31 -1.67
CA PHE A 57 -4.23 -5.51 -0.99
C PHE A 57 -5.46 -5.27 -1.88
N ASP A 58 -5.25 -4.99 -3.17
CA ASP A 58 -6.33 -4.83 -4.14
C ASP A 58 -7.18 -6.10 -4.28
N ARG A 59 -6.57 -7.28 -4.33
CA ARG A 59 -7.30 -8.55 -4.35
C ARG A 59 -8.14 -8.72 -3.10
N ILE A 60 -7.57 -8.45 -1.92
CA ILE A 60 -8.28 -8.55 -0.64
C ILE A 60 -9.45 -7.56 -0.60
N ASN A 61 -9.25 -6.31 -1.02
CA ASN A 61 -10.30 -5.28 -1.01
C ASN A 61 -11.40 -5.51 -2.05
N LYS A 62 -11.08 -6.12 -3.19
CA LYS A 62 -12.06 -6.48 -4.22
C LYS A 62 -12.82 -7.77 -3.90
N GLN A 63 -12.33 -8.60 -2.97
CA GLN A 63 -13.09 -9.77 -2.52
C GLN A 63 -14.39 -9.35 -1.84
N THR A 64 -15.49 -9.85 -2.39
CA THR A 64 -16.80 -9.72 -1.78
C THR A 64 -16.84 -10.48 -0.45
N ARG A 65 -17.69 -10.05 0.49
CA ARG A 65 -17.85 -10.72 1.80
C ARG A 65 -18.11 -12.23 1.67
N LYS A 66 -18.83 -12.66 0.63
CA LYS A 66 -19.06 -14.08 0.32
C LYS A 66 -17.75 -14.80 -0.05
N GLN A 67 -16.90 -14.20 -0.88
CA GLN A 67 -15.61 -14.80 -1.25
C GLN A 67 -14.64 -14.94 -0.07
N ARG A 68 -14.72 -14.07 0.95
CA ARG A 68 -13.90 -14.22 2.17
C ARG A 68 -14.38 -15.31 3.13
N LEU A 69 -15.69 -15.58 3.17
CA LEU A 69 -16.31 -16.50 4.13
C LEU A 69 -16.36 -17.96 3.66
N TYR A 70 -16.22 -18.20 2.36
CA TYR A 70 -16.36 -19.53 1.75
C TYR A 70 -15.12 -19.94 0.92
N ALA A 71 -13.94 -19.36 1.22
CA ALA A 71 -12.67 -19.74 0.61
C ALA A 71 -12.06 -20.98 1.28
#